data_AF-A0A8J4FSD1-F1
#
_entry.id   AF-A0A8J4FSD1-F1
#
_cell.length_a   1.000
_cell.length_b   1.000
_cell.length_c   1.000
_cell.angle_alpha   90.00
_cell.angle_beta   90.00
_cell.angle_gamma   90.00
#
_symmetry.space_group_name_H-M   'P 1'
#
loop_
_entity.id
_entity.type
_entity.pdbx_description
1 polymer ?
#
loop_
_entity_poly.entity_id
_entity_poly.type
_entity_poly.pdbx_seq_one_letter_code
_entity_poly.pdbx_strand_id
1 'polypeptide(L)'
;MGEIVPISKQGADNSQALTLLGSAPVSQAEYEERIKSAQELEAKLKHIQETVPTKVYNVSSSSAGAGSGDFHQYRIVRRAEQDRVRKMEADWEKKKQEEEFQRKIDELNKIAEERTAKKRLKRQKKKHQKKQKQGAAAGGPAAGGNGECGESDSEEDGQPALD
;
A
#
# COMPACT_ATOMS: atom_id res chain seq x y z
N MET A 1 -6.10 -16.09 -3.65
CA MET A 1 -5.33 -15.40 -2.59
C MET A 1 -6.34 -14.97 -1.56
N GLY A 2 -6.57 -15.78 -0.53
CA GLY A 2 -7.40 -15.36 0.60
C GLY A 2 -6.46 -14.78 1.64
N GLU A 3 -6.59 -13.50 1.96
CA GLU A 3 -5.89 -12.92 3.09
C GLU A 3 -6.39 -13.61 4.36
N ILE A 4 -5.49 -14.23 5.12
CA ILE A 4 -5.80 -14.77 6.45
C ILE A 4 -5.84 -13.57 7.39
N VAL A 5 -7.00 -12.92 7.43
CA VAL A 5 -7.25 -11.78 8.31
C VAL A 5 -7.38 -12.32 9.74
N PRO A 6 -6.54 -11.86 10.69
CA PRO A 6 -6.69 -12.22 12.08
C PRO A 6 -8.02 -11.66 12.59
N ILE A 7 -8.88 -12.53 13.15
CA ILE A 7 -10.16 -12.11 13.74
C ILE A 7 -9.86 -11.19 14.92
N SER A 8 -9.98 -9.88 14.69
CA SER A 8 -9.90 -8.87 15.75
C SER A 8 -11.17 -8.93 16.60
N LYS A 9 -11.02 -8.91 17.93
CA LYS A 9 -12.09 -8.86 18.93
C LYS A 9 -12.96 -7.58 18.79
N GLN A 10 -13.91 -7.53 17.87
CA GLN A 10 -15.04 -6.58 17.96
C GLN A 10 -16.29 -7.22 17.35
N GLY A 11 -17.31 -7.44 18.17
CA GLY A 11 -18.60 -8.00 17.76
C GLY A 11 -18.98 -9.27 18.54
N ALA A 12 -19.35 -9.10 19.81
CA ALA A 12 -20.32 -10.00 20.39
C ALA A 12 -21.63 -9.85 19.60
N ASP A 13 -22.44 -10.90 19.55
CA ASP A 13 -23.84 -10.90 19.06
C ASP A 13 -24.02 -11.15 17.55
N ASN A 14 -23.85 -12.41 17.13
CA ASN A 14 -24.93 -13.11 16.45
C ASN A 14 -24.66 -14.63 16.39
N SER A 15 -25.50 -15.32 17.14
CA SER A 15 -25.53 -16.76 17.36
C SER A 15 -25.92 -17.52 16.09
N GLN A 16 -24.96 -18.15 15.40
CA GLN A 16 -25.06 -19.50 14.81
C GLN A 16 -23.64 -20.03 14.52
N ALA A 17 -22.84 -20.23 15.58
CA ALA A 17 -21.59 -20.96 15.47
C ALA A 17 -21.91 -22.46 15.44
N LEU A 18 -21.78 -23.08 14.28
CA LEU A 18 -21.77 -24.53 14.09
C LEU A 18 -20.65 -25.11 14.98
N THR A 19 -21.04 -25.66 16.13
CA THR A 19 -20.15 -26.23 17.14
C THR A 19 -19.55 -27.53 16.63
N LEU A 20 -18.32 -27.45 16.08
CA LEU A 20 -17.46 -28.62 15.92
C LEU A 20 -16.99 -29.04 17.32
N LEU A 21 -17.58 -30.11 17.85
CA LEU A 21 -17.20 -30.74 19.11
C LEU A 21 -15.72 -31.17 19.04
N GLY A 22 -14.82 -30.54 19.79
CA GLY A 22 -13.55 -31.19 20.18
C GLY A 22 -12.21 -30.44 20.09
N SER A 23 -12.12 -29.11 20.02
CA SER A 23 -10.83 -28.42 20.20
C SER A 23 -10.84 -27.43 21.36
N ALA A 24 -9.88 -27.55 22.28
CA ALA A 24 -9.61 -26.57 23.33
C ALA A 24 -9.44 -25.16 22.75
N PRO A 25 -9.77 -24.09 23.49
CA PRO A 25 -9.56 -22.72 23.01
C PRO A 25 -8.06 -22.49 22.80
N VAL A 26 -7.66 -22.45 21.53
CA VAL A 26 -6.28 -22.20 21.09
C VAL A 26 -5.87 -20.81 21.57
N SER A 27 -4.70 -20.70 22.20
CA SER A 27 -4.20 -19.41 22.69
C SER A 27 -3.91 -18.45 21.52
N GLN A 28 -3.99 -17.14 21.76
CA GLN A 28 -3.72 -16.14 20.70
C GLN A 28 -2.31 -16.31 20.11
N ALA A 29 -1.33 -16.64 20.95
CA ALA A 29 0.04 -16.92 20.53
C ALA A 29 0.12 -18.16 19.61
N GLU A 30 -0.60 -19.25 19.94
CA GLU A 30 -0.65 -20.43 19.07
C GLU A 30 -1.29 -20.13 17.71
N TYR A 31 -2.28 -19.24 17.66
CA TYR A 31 -2.90 -18.82 16.40
C TYR A 31 -1.92 -18.02 15.52
N GLU A 32 -1.15 -17.11 16.11
CA GLU A 32 -0.13 -16.35 15.39
C GLU A 32 0.98 -17.26 14.85
N GLU A 33 1.42 -18.24 15.63
CA GLU A 33 2.41 -19.24 15.17
C GLU A 33 1.85 -20.13 14.04
N ARG A 34 0.57 -20.49 14.09
CA ARG A 34 -0.12 -21.16 12.96
C ARG A 34 -0.17 -20.31 11.70
N ILE A 35 -0.36 -18.99 11.83
CA ILE A 35 -0.33 -18.08 10.68
C ILE A 35 1.09 -18.01 10.10
N LYS A 36 2.11 -17.82 10.94
CA LYS A 36 3.51 -17.75 10.49
C LYS A 36 3.94 -19.03 9.77
N SER A 37 3.62 -20.18 10.35
CA SER A 37 3.90 -21.48 9.73
C SER A 37 3.15 -21.66 8.42
N ALA A 38 1.88 -21.23 8.32
CA ALA A 38 1.14 -21.25 7.06
C ALA A 38 1.81 -20.37 5.99
N GLN A 39 2.23 -19.15 6.34
CA GLN A 39 2.94 -18.25 5.43
C GLN A 39 4.27 -18.85 4.93
N GLU A 40 5.03 -19.49 5.82
CA GLU A 40 6.28 -20.16 5.44
C GLU A 40 6.02 -21.34 4.49
N LEU A 41 4.97 -22.12 4.74
CA LEU A 41 4.57 -23.21 3.85
C LEU A 41 4.12 -22.70 2.48
N GLU A 42 3.35 -21.61 2.44
CA GLU A 42 2.94 -20.97 1.19
C GLU A 42 4.16 -20.47 0.38
N ALA A 43 5.14 -19.86 1.03
CA ALA A 43 6.38 -19.42 0.39
C ALA A 43 7.17 -20.60 -0.19
N LYS A 44 7.30 -21.70 0.56
CA LYS A 44 7.96 -22.93 0.08
C LYS A 44 7.20 -23.57 -1.09
N LEU A 45 5.87 -23.63 -1.02
CA LEU A 45 5.03 -24.17 -2.10
C LEU A 45 5.17 -23.33 -3.37
N LYS A 46 5.17 -21.99 -3.25
CA LYS A 46 5.41 -21.09 -4.38
C LYS A 46 6.78 -21.34 -5.01
N HIS A 47 7.83 -21.47 -4.20
CA HIS A 47 9.17 -21.76 -4.68
C HIS A 47 9.24 -23.09 -5.44
N ILE A 48 8.62 -24.15 -4.90
CA ILE A 48 8.56 -25.47 -5.56
C ILE A 48 7.82 -25.37 -6.89
N GLN A 49 6.66 -24.71 -6.92
CA GLN A 49 5.87 -24.55 -8.15
C GLN A 49 6.61 -23.77 -9.24
N GLU A 50 7.45 -22.81 -8.86
CA GLU A 50 8.23 -21.99 -9.79
C GLU A 50 9.51 -22.70 -10.27
N THR A 51 10.19 -23.44 -9.39
CA THR A 51 11.51 -24.01 -9.68
C THR A 51 11.46 -25.44 -10.21
N VAL A 52 10.49 -26.24 -9.78
CA VAL A 52 10.43 -27.66 -10.13
C VAL A 52 9.58 -27.83 -11.39
N PRO A 53 10.16 -28.37 -12.49
CA PRO A 53 9.38 -28.64 -13.69
C PRO A 53 8.27 -29.66 -13.42
N THR A 54 7.06 -29.37 -13.90
CA THR A 54 5.93 -30.30 -13.79
C THR A 54 6.13 -31.47 -14.77
N LYS A 55 6.43 -32.66 -14.24
CA LYS A 55 6.61 -33.87 -15.04
C LYS A 55 5.27 -34.52 -15.35
N VAL A 56 4.99 -34.73 -16.64
CA VAL A 56 3.80 -35.44 -17.12
C VAL A 56 4.22 -36.84 -17.57
N TYR A 57 3.61 -37.88 -16.99
CA TYR A 57 4.01 -39.27 -17.23
C TYR A 57 3.20 -39.96 -18.33
N ASN A 58 1.93 -39.60 -18.51
CA ASN A 58 1.01 -40.25 -19.45
C ASN A 58 0.88 -39.45 -20.76
N VAL A 59 2.01 -39.17 -21.42
CA VAL A 59 2.03 -38.40 -22.68
C VAL A 59 2.15 -39.36 -23.86
N SER A 60 1.16 -39.33 -24.76
CA SER A 60 1.19 -40.05 -26.03
C SER A 60 2.36 -39.57 -26.92
N SER A 61 2.86 -40.42 -27.81
CA SER A 61 3.95 -40.04 -28.72
C SER A 61 3.54 -38.88 -29.65
N SER A 62 4.52 -38.13 -30.16
CA SER A 62 4.26 -36.92 -30.98
C SER A 62 3.53 -37.21 -32.30
N SER A 63 3.58 -38.45 -32.79
CA SER A 63 2.88 -38.90 -34.00
C SER A 63 1.60 -39.69 -33.69
N ALA A 64 1.20 -39.80 -32.43
CA ALA A 64 -0.05 -40.43 -32.05
C ALA A 64 -1.24 -39.54 -32.49
N GLY A 65 -2.31 -40.17 -32.96
CA GLY A 65 -3.56 -39.46 -33.28
C GLY A 65 -4.29 -38.96 -32.04
N ALA A 66 -5.39 -38.22 -32.24
CA ALA A 66 -6.20 -37.70 -31.14
C ALA A 66 -6.88 -38.85 -30.37
N GLY A 67 -6.57 -38.95 -29.08
CA GLY A 67 -7.23 -39.85 -28.14
C GLY A 67 -8.56 -39.31 -27.63
N SER A 68 -9.42 -40.18 -27.09
CA SER A 68 -10.71 -39.78 -26.50
C SER A 68 -10.57 -38.88 -25.26
N GLY A 69 -9.42 -38.93 -24.58
CA GLY A 69 -9.11 -38.10 -23.40
C GLY A 69 -8.48 -36.74 -23.71
N ASP A 70 -7.99 -36.54 -24.93
CA ASP A 70 -7.18 -35.35 -25.29
C ASP A 70 -8.01 -34.07 -25.19
N PHE A 71 -9.30 -34.15 -25.54
CA PHE A 71 -10.22 -33.03 -25.40
C PHE A 71 -10.36 -32.56 -23.95
N HIS A 72 -10.49 -33.49 -23.00
CA HIS A 72 -10.60 -33.14 -21.59
C HIS A 72 -9.29 -32.58 -21.04
N GLN A 73 -8.15 -33.14 -21.46
CA GLN A 73 -6.83 -32.61 -21.12
C GLN A 73 -6.65 -31.16 -21.61
N TYR A 74 -7.00 -30.89 -22.87
CA TYR A 74 -6.97 -29.54 -23.43
C TYR A 74 -7.85 -28.57 -22.63
N ARG A 75 -9.08 -28.98 -22.28
CA ARG A 75 -10.00 -28.14 -21.50
C ARG A 75 -9.43 -27.77 -20.14
N ILE A 76 -8.83 -28.73 -19.43
CA ILE A 76 -8.22 -28.52 -18.11
C ILE A 76 -7.04 -27.55 -18.23
N VAL A 77 -6.12 -27.81 -19.16
CA VAL A 77 -4.92 -26.97 -19.37
C VAL A 77 -5.33 -25.57 -19.80
N ARG A 78 -6.29 -25.42 -20.72
CA ARG A 78 -6.79 -24.11 -21.15
C ARG A 78 -7.40 -23.32 -20.01
N ARG A 79 -8.19 -23.95 -19.15
CA ARG A 79 -8.77 -23.29 -17.98
C ARG A 79 -7.67 -22.84 -17.01
N ALA A 80 -6.72 -23.73 -16.70
CA ALA A 80 -5.58 -23.39 -15.85
C ALA A 80 -4.77 -22.22 -16.41
N GLU A 81 -4.54 -22.19 -17.72
CA GLU A 81 -3.80 -21.11 -18.38
C GLU A 81 -4.58 -19.79 -18.38
N GLN A 82 -5.88 -19.82 -18.65
CA GLN A 82 -6.73 -18.63 -18.53
C GLN A 82 -6.74 -18.08 -17.11
N ASP A 83 -6.83 -18.96 -16.10
CA ASP A 83 -6.79 -18.55 -14.69
C ASP A 83 -5.42 -17.96 -14.33
N ARG A 84 -4.33 -18.50 -14.88
CA ARG A 84 -2.96 -17.96 -14.73
C ARG A 84 -2.84 -16.56 -15.33
N VAL A 85 -3.31 -16.38 -16.57
CA VAL A 85 -3.28 -15.07 -17.26
C VAL A 85 -4.11 -14.04 -16.50
N ARG A 86 -5.35 -14.38 -16.11
CA ARG A 86 -6.21 -13.47 -15.33
C ARG A 86 -5.57 -13.04 -14.01
N LYS A 87 -4.89 -13.95 -13.29
CA LYS A 87 -4.17 -13.59 -12.05
C LYS A 87 -3.02 -12.63 -12.33
N MET A 88 -2.22 -12.89 -13.37
CA MET A 88 -1.12 -12.02 -13.76
C MET A 88 -1.60 -10.62 -14.14
N GLU A 89 -2.69 -10.52 -14.90
CA GLU A 89 -3.31 -9.25 -15.28
C GLU A 89 -3.85 -8.49 -14.05
N ALA A 90 -4.53 -9.18 -13.14
CA ALA A 90 -5.03 -8.58 -11.90
C ALA A 90 -3.90 -8.08 -10.99
N ASP A 91 -2.82 -8.86 -10.84
CA ASP A 91 -1.64 -8.46 -10.06
C ASP A 91 -0.94 -7.24 -10.68
N TRP A 92 -0.87 -7.19 -12.01
CA TRP A 92 -0.29 -6.04 -12.74
C TRP A 92 -1.14 -4.78 -12.57
N GLU A 93 -2.45 -4.89 -12.74
CA GLU A 93 -3.38 -3.76 -12.57
C GLU A 93 -3.34 -3.23 -11.13
N LYS A 94 -3.29 -4.11 -10.13
CA LYS A 94 -3.12 -3.73 -8.73
C LYS A 94 -1.82 -2.95 -8.50
N LYS A 95 -0.69 -3.45 -9.01
CA LYS A 95 0.62 -2.77 -8.89
C LYS A 95 0.60 -1.39 -9.56
N LYS A 96 -0.03 -1.28 -10.72
CA LYS A 96 -0.17 -0.01 -11.44
C LYS A 96 -0.97 1.00 -10.62
N GLN A 97 -2.11 0.59 -10.06
CA GLN A 97 -2.94 1.44 -9.20
C GLN A 97 -2.20 1.87 -7.92
N GLU A 98 -1.46 0.97 -7.28
CA GLU A 98 -0.62 1.28 -6.12
C GLU A 98 0.48 2.30 -6.45
N GLU A 99 1.15 2.13 -7.60
CA GLU A 99 2.18 3.06 -8.05
C GLU A 99 1.59 4.45 -8.36
N GLU A 100 0.45 4.52 -9.05
CA GLU A 100 -0.25 5.77 -9.32
C GLU A 100 -0.70 6.47 -8.02
N PHE A 101 -1.21 5.70 -7.06
CA PHE A 101 -1.60 6.21 -5.76
C PHE A 101 -0.41 6.77 -4.97
N GLN A 102 0.71 6.04 -4.95
CA GLN A 102 1.92 6.48 -4.27
C GLN A 102 2.48 7.76 -4.91
N ARG A 103 2.50 7.84 -6.24
CA ARG A 103 2.91 9.05 -6.96
C ARG A 103 2.06 10.25 -6.59
N LYS A 104 0.73 10.09 -6.54
CA LYS A 104 -0.20 11.17 -6.11
C LYS A 104 0.08 11.62 -4.67
N ILE A 105 0.32 10.70 -3.74
CA ILE A 105 0.68 11.03 -2.36
C ILE A 105 1.99 11.82 -2.31
N ASP A 106 3.02 11.37 -3.03
CA ASP A 106 4.33 12.01 -3.05
C ASP A 106 4.26 13.43 -3.63
N GLU A 107 3.44 13.65 -4.65
CA GLU A 107 3.18 14.98 -5.23
C GLU A 107 2.47 15.91 -4.24
N LEU A 108 1.43 15.44 -3.57
CA LEU A 108 0.72 16.22 -2.54
C LEU A 108 1.64 16.58 -1.37
N ASN A 109 2.47 15.64 -0.93
CA ASN A 109 3.46 15.86 0.14
C ASN A 109 4.49 16.92 -0.29
N LYS A 110 5.01 16.86 -1.52
CA LYS A 110 5.92 17.89 -2.06
C LYS A 110 5.29 19.28 -2.07
N ILE A 111 4.03 19.40 -2.53
CA ILE A 111 3.32 20.69 -2.55
C ILE A 111 3.13 21.23 -1.13
N ALA A 112 2.77 20.37 -0.17
CA ALA A 112 2.64 20.75 1.23
C ALA A 112 3.98 21.18 1.84
N GLU A 113 5.07 20.47 1.55
CA GLU A 113 6.43 20.82 1.98
C GLU A 113 6.89 22.15 1.39
N GLU A 114 6.64 22.41 0.10
CA GLU A 114 6.98 23.69 -0.53
C GLU A 114 6.20 24.86 0.09
N ARG A 115 4.90 24.69 0.32
CA ARG A 115 4.05 25.71 0.98
C ARG A 115 4.55 25.98 2.41
N THR A 116 4.86 24.94 3.17
CA THR A 116 5.36 25.10 4.55
C THR A 116 6.79 25.67 4.59
N ALA A 117 7.67 25.31 3.66
CA ALA A 117 9.03 25.84 3.52
C ALA A 117 9.02 27.34 3.18
N LYS A 118 8.19 27.77 2.22
CA LYS A 118 7.99 29.19 1.88
C LYS A 118 7.54 29.99 3.10
N LYS A 119 6.53 29.50 3.82
CA LYS A 119 6.02 30.14 5.06
C LYS A 119 7.08 30.15 6.18
N ARG A 120 7.86 29.07 6.34
CA ARG A 120 8.97 28.98 7.30
C ARG A 120 10.08 29.99 6.99
N LEU A 121 10.48 30.12 5.71
CA LEU A 121 11.49 31.06 5.26
C LEU A 121 11.04 32.52 5.46
N LYS A 122 9.77 32.85 5.15
CA LYS A 122 9.17 34.17 5.49
C LYS A 122 9.28 34.45 7.00
N ARG A 123 8.95 33.49 7.88
CA ARG A 123 9.04 33.64 9.34
C ARG A 123 10.49 33.80 9.83
N GLN A 124 11.44 33.04 9.27
CA GLN A 124 12.86 33.15 9.63
C GLN A 124 13.45 34.51 9.24
N LYS A 125 13.14 35.03 8.05
CA LYS A 125 13.54 36.38 7.63
C LYS A 125 13.01 37.45 8.60
N LYS A 126 11.72 37.40 8.95
CA LYS A 126 11.10 38.31 9.94
C LYS A 126 11.78 38.20 11.31
N LYS A 127 12.10 36.98 11.78
CA LYS A 127 12.82 36.75 13.05
C LYS A 127 14.23 37.35 13.00
N HIS A 128 14.95 37.20 11.89
CA HIS A 128 16.30 37.76 11.74
C HIS A 128 16.29 39.29 11.76
N GLN A 129 15.38 39.94 11.02
CA GLN A 129 15.23 41.39 11.01
C GLN A 129 14.89 41.95 12.41
N LYS A 130 13.99 41.29 13.16
CA LYS A 130 13.69 41.67 14.55
C LYS A 130 14.93 41.59 15.45
N LYS A 131 15.72 40.51 15.33
CA LYS A 131 16.98 40.37 16.07
C LYS A 131 18.01 41.45 15.72
N GLN A 132 18.17 41.77 14.44
CA GLN A 132 19.06 42.85 13.99
C GLN A 132 18.63 44.21 14.54
N LYS A 133 17.33 44.54 14.51
CA LYS A 133 16.79 45.78 15.09
C LYS A 133 16.96 45.85 16.61
N GLN A 134 16.77 44.75 17.32
CA GLN A 134 16.99 44.69 18.78
C GLN A 134 18.48 44.80 19.15
N GLY A 135 19.38 44.22 18.35
CA GLY A 135 20.82 44.39 18.52
C GLY A 135 21.30 45.82 18.24
N ALA A 136 20.70 46.52 17.28
CA ALA A 136 20.96 47.93 17.00
C ALA A 136 20.38 48.88 18.07
N ALA A 137 19.25 48.51 18.70
CA ALA A 137 18.63 49.29 19.77
C ALA A 137 19.35 49.18 21.14
N ALA A 138 20.33 48.28 21.29
CA ALA A 138 21.17 48.22 22.48
C ALA A 138 22.24 49.33 22.54
N GLY A 139 22.28 50.25 21.57
CA GLY A 139 23.28 51.32 21.45
C GLY A 139 22.78 52.77 21.55
N GLY A 140 21.50 53.06 21.83
CA GLY A 140 21.04 54.45 21.97
C GLY A 140 19.54 54.63 22.28
N PRO A 141 19.13 55.72 22.96
CA PRO A 141 17.83 55.80 23.62
C PRO A 141 16.66 56.03 22.66
N ALA A 142 15.49 55.60 23.13
CA ALA A 142 14.21 55.48 22.46
C ALA A 142 13.75 56.72 21.65
N ALA A 143 13.20 56.45 20.45
CA ALA A 143 12.23 57.33 19.79
C ALA A 143 11.26 56.48 18.94
N GLY A 144 9.97 56.74 19.10
CA GLY A 144 8.88 55.99 18.48
C GLY A 144 8.88 56.07 16.95
N GLY A 145 8.34 55.01 16.33
CA GLY A 145 8.17 54.93 14.89
C GLY A 145 7.09 53.93 14.55
N ASN A 146 5.90 54.46 14.31
CA ASN A 146 4.77 53.77 13.70
C ASN A 146 5.23 53.15 12.36
N GLY A 147 5.00 51.85 12.19
CA GLY A 147 5.48 51.08 11.06
C GLY A 147 4.41 50.09 10.62
N GLU A 148 3.33 50.65 10.08
CA GLU A 148 2.40 49.97 9.19
C GLU A 148 3.23 49.17 8.15
N CYS A 149 3.20 47.85 8.24
CA CYS A 149 3.60 46.98 7.14
C CYS A 149 2.44 46.04 6.83
N GLY A 150 1.38 46.64 6.28
CA GLY A 150 0.46 45.94 5.43
C GLY A 150 1.24 45.39 4.23
N GLU A 151 1.29 44.08 4.12
CA GLU A 151 1.49 43.40 2.85
C GLU A 151 0.30 42.47 2.71
N SER A 152 -0.67 42.94 1.91
CA SER A 152 -1.85 42.20 1.47
C SER A 152 -1.39 41.12 0.50
N ASP A 153 -1.17 39.90 0.99
CA ASP A 153 -0.91 38.73 0.15
C ASP A 153 -2.25 38.05 -0.09
N SER A 154 -2.96 38.50 -1.14
CA SER A 154 -4.12 37.82 -1.70
C SER A 154 -3.67 36.47 -2.25
N GLU A 155 -3.63 35.45 -1.39
CA GLU A 155 -3.50 34.07 -1.86
C GLU A 155 -4.84 33.70 -2.52
N GLU A 156 -4.87 33.78 -3.85
CA GLU A 156 -5.86 33.10 -4.65
C GLU A 156 -5.71 31.61 -4.37
N ASP A 157 -6.56 31.10 -3.47
CA ASP A 157 -6.75 29.69 -3.17
C ASP A 157 -7.32 29.00 -4.42
N GLY A 158 -6.47 28.83 -5.43
CA GLY A 158 -6.68 27.89 -6.51
C GLY A 158 -6.65 26.49 -5.90
N GLN A 159 -7.83 26.01 -5.50
CA GLN A 159 -8.07 24.62 -5.17
C GLN A 159 -7.46 23.75 -6.28
N PRO A 160 -6.58 22.79 -6.00
CA PRO A 160 -6.25 21.80 -7.00
C PRO A 160 -7.56 21.08 -7.32
N ALA A 161 -8.02 21.22 -8.56
CA ALA A 161 -9.21 20.53 -9.04
C ALA A 161 -9.04 19.04 -8.74
N LEU A 162 -9.91 18.53 -7.87
CA LEU A 162 -10.09 17.11 -7.64
C LEU A 162 -10.94 16.61 -8.82
N ASP A 163 -10.26 16.15 -9.86
CA ASP A 163 -10.84 15.36 -10.95
C ASP A 163 -10.40 13.89 -10.78
#